data_AF-A0A821L7L4-F1
#
_entry.id   AF-A0A821L7L4-F1
#
_cell.length_a   1.000
_cell.length_b   1.000
_cell.length_c   1.000
_cell.angle_alpha   90.00
_cell.angle_beta   90.00
_cell.angle_gamma   90.00
#
_symmetry.space_group_name_H-M   'P 1'
#
loop_
_entity.id
_entity.type
_entity.pdbx_description
1 polymer ?
#
loop_
_entity_poly.entity_id
_entity_poly.type
_entity_poly.pdbx_seq_one_letter_code
_entity_poly.pdbx_strand_id
1 'polypeptide(L)'
;MKGIIQAALRAHGWIVTTGFKTGVVQLVGEAIHDHKVTNPQSHITAIGCSKWGAAKHRASLISSKTSTNLNQDSTMGTLKIKKSEQDLEPNHTHFLLLDDGTYYGYDIGEYR
;
A
#
# COMPACT_ATOMS: atom_id res chain seq x y z
N MET A 1 20.31 -5.76 1.87
CA MET A 1 20.27 -6.14 0.44
C MET A 1 20.68 -4.98 -0.45
N LYS A 2 21.98 -4.83 -0.73
CA LYS A 2 22.48 -3.70 -1.55
C LYS A 2 22.27 -3.93 -3.05
N GLY A 3 22.20 -5.19 -3.51
CA GLY A 3 22.13 -5.55 -4.93
C GLY A 3 20.91 -4.98 -5.65
N ILE A 4 19.71 -5.13 -5.09
CA ILE A 4 18.47 -4.63 -5.72
C ILE A 4 18.49 -3.11 -5.90
N ILE A 5 19.00 -2.39 -4.90
CA ILE A 5 19.11 -0.93 -4.93
C ILE A 5 20.10 -0.49 -6.01
N GLN A 6 21.26 -1.14 -6.06
CA GLN A 6 22.29 -0.83 -7.06
C GLN A 6 21.82 -1.15 -8.48
N ALA A 7 21.07 -2.23 -8.68
CA ALA A 7 20.49 -2.58 -9.97
C ALA A 7 19.52 -1.50 -10.46
N ALA A 8 18.60 -1.06 -9.60
CA ALA A 8 17.65 0.01 -9.93
C ALA A 8 18.36 1.32 -10.28
N LEU A 9 19.37 1.72 -9.50
CA LEU A 9 20.13 2.95 -9.74
C LEU A 9 20.92 2.89 -11.06
N ARG A 10 21.64 1.79 -11.31
CA ARG A 10 22.46 1.64 -12.52
C ARG A 10 21.63 1.57 -13.80
N ALA A 11 20.46 0.96 -13.72
CA ALA A 11 19.55 0.86 -14.85
C ALA A 11 18.68 2.10 -15.03
N HIS A 12 18.76 3.08 -14.13
CA HIS A 12 17.78 4.18 -14.03
C HIS A 12 16.33 3.67 -14.01
N GLY A 13 16.12 2.52 -13.35
CA GLY A 13 14.87 1.77 -13.36
C GLY A 13 14.05 1.97 -12.09
N TRP A 14 12.88 1.34 -12.06
CA TRP A 14 11.96 1.39 -10.93
C TRP A 14 11.91 0.05 -10.20
N ILE A 15 11.72 0.12 -8.89
CA ILE A 15 11.41 -1.06 -8.07
C ILE A 15 9.88 -1.18 -8.01
N VAL A 16 9.32 -2.25 -8.55
CA VAL A 16 7.88 -2.51 -8.56
C VAL A 16 7.57 -3.73 -7.71
N THR A 17 6.60 -3.62 -6.80
CA THR A 17 6.21 -4.68 -5.85
C THR A 17 4.70 -4.67 -5.61
N THR A 18 4.20 -5.58 -4.77
CA THR A 18 2.80 -5.56 -4.30
C THR A 18 2.48 -4.41 -3.33
N GLY A 19 3.51 -3.71 -2.80
CA GLY A 19 3.34 -2.54 -1.91
C GLY A 19 2.86 -2.84 -0.49
N PHE A 20 2.42 -4.06 -0.18
CA PHE A 20 2.07 -4.44 1.19
C PHE A 20 3.32 -4.79 2.01
N LYS A 21 3.36 -4.35 3.27
CA LYS A 21 4.45 -4.60 4.22
C LYS A 21 4.44 -6.05 4.73
N THR A 22 4.74 -6.98 3.83
CA THR A 22 4.79 -8.42 4.14
C THR A 22 5.83 -9.13 3.29
N GLY A 23 6.43 -10.18 3.85
CA GLY A 23 7.42 -11.02 3.18
C GLY A 23 8.57 -10.22 2.54
N VAL A 24 8.83 -10.48 1.27
CA VAL A 24 9.93 -9.87 0.51
C VAL A 24 9.81 -8.35 0.41
N VAL A 25 8.59 -7.80 0.44
CA VAL A 25 8.40 -6.35 0.28
C VAL A 25 8.90 -5.58 1.50
N GLN A 26 8.75 -6.12 2.71
CA GLN A 26 9.32 -5.52 3.92
C GLN A 26 10.85 -5.43 3.82
N LEU A 27 11.46 -6.53 3.39
CA LEU A 27 12.89 -6.61 3.14
C LEU A 27 13.33 -5.52 2.13
N VAL A 28 12.60 -5.38 1.01
CA VAL A 28 12.88 -4.32 0.01
C VAL A 28 12.77 -2.92 0.64
N GLY A 29 11.76 -2.68 1.46
CA GLY A 29 11.57 -1.43 2.19
C GLY A 29 12.75 -1.09 3.10
N GLU A 30 13.22 -2.05 3.89
CA GLU A 30 14.41 -1.91 4.74
C GLU A 30 15.66 -1.58 3.91
N ALA A 31 15.85 -2.22 2.76
CA ALA A 31 16.98 -1.92 1.87
C ALA A 31 16.92 -0.49 1.28
N ILE A 32 15.71 -0.01 0.96
CA ILE A 32 15.50 1.38 0.50
C ILE A 32 15.80 2.35 1.64
N HIS A 33 15.31 2.07 2.84
CA HIS A 33 15.54 2.88 4.04
C HIS A 33 17.03 3.03 4.33
N ASP A 34 17.76 1.92 4.45
CA ASP A 34 19.20 1.89 4.72
C ASP A 34 19.99 2.72 3.68
N HIS A 35 19.58 2.61 2.41
CA HIS A 35 20.22 3.37 1.34
C HIS A 35 19.93 4.87 1.45
N LYS A 36 18.69 5.27 1.72
CA LYS A 36 18.31 6.69 1.90
C LYS A 36 19.03 7.33 3.09
N VAL A 37 19.18 6.60 4.20
CA VAL A 37 19.92 7.06 5.39
C VAL A 37 21.39 7.32 5.05
N THR A 38 22.00 6.43 4.27
CA THR A 38 23.41 6.56 3.88
C THR A 38 23.62 7.61 2.77
N ASN A 39 22.68 7.69 1.83
CA ASN A 39 22.76 8.49 0.61
C ASN A 39 21.49 9.34 0.44
N PRO A 40 21.31 10.41 1.23
CA PRO A 40 20.07 11.20 1.24
C PRO A 40 19.77 11.91 -0.08
N GLN A 41 20.78 12.14 -0.93
CA GLN A 41 20.62 12.73 -2.27
C GLN A 41 20.25 11.69 -3.35
N SER A 42 20.26 10.40 -3.02
CA SER A 42 19.90 9.36 -3.98
C SER A 42 18.38 9.28 -4.14
N HIS A 43 17.93 9.23 -5.39
CA HIS A 43 16.52 9.08 -5.72
C HIS A 43 16.25 7.65 -6.20
N ILE A 44 15.49 6.91 -5.39
CA ILE A 44 15.01 5.57 -5.73
C ILE A 44 13.50 5.66 -5.92
N THR A 45 13.02 5.28 -7.10
CA THR A 45 11.59 5.15 -7.37
C THR A 45 11.14 3.74 -7.02
N ALA A 46 10.31 3.63 -5.99
CA ALA A 46 9.66 2.39 -5.57
C ALA A 46 8.13 2.54 -5.65
N ILE A 47 7.49 1.66 -6.41
CA ILE A 47 6.06 1.67 -6.72
C ILE A 47 5.41 0.42 -6.14
N GLY A 48 4.40 0.62 -5.29
CA GLY A 48 3.59 -0.45 -4.72
C GLY A 48 2.27 -0.58 -5.47
N CYS A 49 2.01 -1.72 -6.08
CA CYS A 49 0.73 -2.03 -6.73
C CYS A 49 -0.13 -2.86 -5.77
N SER A 50 -1.04 -2.19 -5.06
CA SER A 50 -1.77 -2.78 -3.93
C SER A 50 -3.28 -2.79 -4.20
N LYS A 51 -3.97 -3.84 -3.76
CA LYS A 51 -5.44 -3.87 -3.82
C LYS A 51 -6.02 -2.85 -2.86
N TRP A 52 -6.91 -1.98 -3.35
CA TRP A 52 -7.64 -1.03 -2.52
C TRP A 52 -8.45 -1.77 -1.46
N GLY A 53 -9.18 -2.84 -1.82
CA GLY A 53 -9.96 -3.65 -0.88
C GLY A 53 -9.20 -4.19 0.35
N ALA A 54 -7.87 -4.36 0.25
CA ALA A 54 -7.03 -4.95 1.29
C ALA A 54 -6.10 -3.93 1.98
N ALA A 55 -6.06 -2.67 1.56
CA ALA A 55 -5.26 -1.65 2.22
C ALA A 55 -5.85 -1.30 3.59
N LYS A 56 -5.01 -1.19 4.61
CA LYS A 56 -5.41 -0.68 5.92
C LYS A 56 -5.54 0.86 5.89
N HIS A 57 -6.34 1.42 6.81
CA HIS A 57 -6.53 2.87 6.99
C HIS A 57 -7.04 3.61 5.74
N ARG A 58 -7.82 2.95 4.87
CA ARG A 58 -8.35 3.56 3.63
C ARG A 58 -9.13 4.84 3.83
N ALA A 59 -9.85 4.95 4.93
CA ALA A 59 -10.59 6.16 5.28
C ALA A 59 -9.68 7.40 5.32
N SER A 60 -8.40 7.27 5.72
CA SER A 60 -7.45 8.40 5.72
C SER A 60 -6.84 8.69 4.34
N LEU A 61 -6.97 7.77 3.38
CA LEU A 61 -6.48 7.92 2.01
C LEU A 61 -7.53 8.58 1.08
N ILE A 62 -8.78 8.67 1.53
CA ILE A 62 -9.86 9.35 0.81
C ILE A 62 -9.82 10.85 1.16
N SER A 63 -9.58 11.70 0.15
CA SER A 63 -9.65 13.16 0.34
C SER A 63 -11.10 13.63 0.48
N SER A 64 -11.39 14.49 1.45
CA SER A 64 -12.76 14.96 1.79
C SER A 64 -13.41 15.92 0.78
N LYS A 65 -12.87 16.07 -0.44
CA LYS A 65 -13.41 17.06 -1.41
C LYS A 65 -14.83 16.72 -1.91
N THR A 66 -15.30 15.50 -1.67
CA THR A 66 -16.66 15.04 -2.00
C THR A 66 -17.24 14.14 -0.90
N SER A 67 -16.96 14.44 0.38
CA SER A 67 -17.71 13.81 1.47
C SER A 67 -19.09 14.46 1.58
N THR A 68 -20.01 14.09 0.69
CA THR A 68 -21.41 14.05 1.10
C THR A 68 -21.46 13.09 2.29
N ASN A 69 -22.04 13.55 3.39
CA ASN A 69 -22.07 12.87 4.68
C ASN A 69 -22.60 11.44 4.56
N LEU A 70 -21.72 10.48 4.29
CA LEU A 70 -21.95 9.09 4.63
C LEU A 70 -21.44 8.95 6.05
N ASN A 71 -22.32 9.28 6.99
CA ASN A 71 -22.25 8.75 8.34
C ASN A 71 -22.32 7.22 8.22
N GLN A 72 -21.18 6.57 7.99
CA GLN A 72 -21.07 5.14 8.26
C GLN A 72 -20.90 4.99 9.77
N ASP A 73 -22.02 5.12 10.46
CA ASP A 73 -22.19 4.53 11.77
C ASP A 73 -22.18 3.00 11.56
N SER A 74 -20.99 2.41 11.52
CA SER A 74 -20.84 0.96 11.52
C SER A 74 -20.63 0.47 12.95
N THR A 75 -21.61 0.73 13.80
CA THR A 75 -21.85 -0.07 15.00
C THR A 75 -22.76 -1.23 14.62
N MET A 76 -22.22 -2.29 14.00
CA MET A 76 -22.94 -3.56 13.93
C MET A 76 -21.99 -4.75 13.81
N GLY A 77 -22.09 -5.65 14.79
CA GLY A 77 -21.71 -7.05 14.62
C GLY A 77 -20.27 -7.38 14.99
N THR A 78 -20.08 -7.77 16.24
CA THR A 78 -18.90 -8.47 16.74
C THR A 78 -18.72 -9.82 16.03
N LEU A 79 -18.17 -9.84 14.82
CA LEU A 79 -17.52 -11.02 14.22
C LEU A 79 -16.20 -10.56 13.60
N LYS A 80 -15.18 -10.54 14.46
CA LYS A 80 -13.79 -10.25 14.13
C LYS A 80 -13.24 -11.28 13.13
N ILE A 81 -13.51 -11.12 11.84
CA ILE A 81 -12.61 -11.65 10.82
C ILE A 81 -11.52 -10.59 10.60
N LYS A 82 -10.58 -10.50 11.55
CA LYS A 82 -9.33 -9.71 11.47
C LYS A 82 -8.36 -10.25 10.40
N LYS A 83 -8.85 -10.79 9.29
CA LYS A 83 -8.02 -11.38 8.23
C LYS A 83 -8.38 -10.72 6.91
N SER A 84 -7.63 -9.68 6.54
CA SER A 84 -7.25 -9.36 5.14
C SER A 84 -6.70 -7.94 4.96
N GLU A 85 -6.79 -7.05 5.96
CA GLU A 85 -6.14 -5.75 5.86
C GLU A 85 -4.63 -5.87 6.03
N GLN A 86 -3.90 -5.23 5.13
CA GLN A 86 -2.44 -5.20 5.10
C GLN A 86 -1.96 -3.75 5.11
N ASP A 87 -0.93 -3.50 5.91
CA ASP A 87 -0.24 -2.22 5.93
C ASP A 87 0.51 -2.00 4.61
N LEU A 88 0.50 -0.77 4.11
CA LEU A 88 1.37 -0.36 3.00
C LEU A 88 2.81 -0.21 3.50
N GLU A 89 3.80 -0.54 2.67
CA GLU A 89 5.22 -0.44 3.02
C GLU A 89 5.67 1.03 3.00
N PRO A 90 6.05 1.63 4.15
CA PRO A 90 6.26 3.08 4.24
C PRO A 90 7.47 3.63 3.47
N ASN A 91 8.40 2.79 3.03
CA ASN A 91 9.60 3.23 2.32
C ASN A 91 9.40 3.33 0.80
N HIS A 92 8.25 2.87 0.30
CA HIS A 92 7.84 3.11 -1.08
C HIS A 92 7.55 4.59 -1.33
N THR A 93 7.85 5.03 -2.55
CA THR A 93 7.65 6.43 -2.94
C THR A 93 6.26 6.70 -3.49
N HIS A 94 5.65 5.69 -4.10
CA HIS A 94 4.38 5.80 -4.81
C HIS A 94 3.56 4.53 -4.62
N PHE A 95 2.24 4.67 -4.70
CA PHE A 95 1.29 3.58 -4.67
C PHE A 95 0.29 3.68 -5.80
N LEU A 96 -0.01 2.54 -6.42
CA LEU A 96 -1.16 2.34 -7.29
C LEU A 96 -2.16 1.48 -6.51
N LEU A 97 -3.26 2.10 -6.08
CA LEU A 97 -4.32 1.42 -5.34
C LEU A 97 -5.41 0.97 -6.32
N LEU A 98 -5.49 -0.33 -6.54
CA LEU A 98 -6.36 -0.95 -7.55
C LEU A 98 -7.69 -1.36 -6.92
N ASP A 99 -8.78 -0.77 -7.40
CA ASP A 99 -10.14 -1.12 -6.98
C ASP A 99 -10.79 -2.05 -8.02
N ASP A 100 -11.28 -3.21 -7.57
CA ASP A 100 -12.00 -4.18 -8.37
C ASP A 100 -13.51 -4.17 -8.07
N GLY A 101 -14.00 -3.19 -7.31
CA GLY A 101 -15.39 -3.13 -6.86
C GLY A 101 -15.69 -4.11 -5.73
N THR A 102 -14.69 -4.80 -5.19
CA THR A 102 -14.89 -5.72 -4.07
C THR A 102 -14.34 -5.14 -2.77
N TYR A 103 -15.02 -5.45 -1.67
CA TYR A 103 -14.50 -5.25 -0.33
C TYR A 103 -14.01 -6.59 0.19
N TYR A 104 -12.69 -6.74 0.37
CA TYR A 104 -12.05 -8.02 0.73
C TYR A 104 -12.38 -9.20 -0.20
N GLY A 105 -12.68 -8.96 -1.48
CA GLY A 105 -13.07 -10.01 -2.43
C GLY A 105 -14.56 -10.34 -2.46
N TYR A 106 -15.41 -9.56 -1.79
CA TYR A 106 -16.88 -9.64 -1.90
C TYR A 106 -17.42 -8.47 -2.72
N ASP A 107 -18.32 -8.75 -3.66
CA ASP A 107 -18.95 -7.71 -4.49
C ASP A 107 -19.76 -6.73 -3.65
N ILE A 108 -19.50 -5.43 -3.83
CA ILE A 108 -20.31 -4.36 -3.22
C ILE A 108 -21.74 -4.29 -3.78
N GLY A 109 -22.03 -5.05 -4.85
CA GLY A 109 -23.33 -5.10 -5.53
C GLY A 109 -24.40 -5.94 -4.83
N GLU A 110 -24.04 -6.81 -3.88
CA GLU A 110 -25.00 -7.68 -3.19
C GLU A 110 -25.73 -7.01 -2.00
N TYR A 111 -25.40 -5.76 -1.69
CA TYR A 111 -25.96 -5.04 -0.52
C TYR A 111 -26.57 -3.68 -0.87
N ARG A 112 -27.02 -3.49 -2.12
CA ARG A 112 -27.82 -2.32 -2.54
C ARG A 112 -29.26 -2.68 -2.82
#